data_AF-A0A0K1Q360-F1
#
_entry.id   AF-A0A0K1Q360-F1
#
_cell.length_a   1.000
_cell.length_b   1.000
_cell.length_c   1.000
_cell.angle_alpha   90.00
_cell.angle_beta   90.00
_cell.angle_gamma   90.00
#
_symmetry.space_group_name_H-M   'P 1'
#
loop_
_entity.id
_entity.type
_entity.pdbx_description
1 polymer ?
#
loop_
_entity_poly.entity_id
_entity_poly.type
_entity_poly.pdbx_seq_one_letter_code
_entity_poly.pdbx_strand_id
1 'polypeptide(L)'
;MTKTTATRGELLEQAALDAARSWTQVVCAELAREGRRVEGGWPGTIREARARAANEGASVLGRQSMTGLTHDELERLARITHDEARRFWAGKAR
;
A
#
# COMPACT_ATOMS: atom_id res chain seq x y z
N MET A 1 20.91 -23.34 6.67
CA MET A 1 19.66 -22.57 6.63
C MET A 1 19.50 -21.99 5.24
N THR A 2 18.70 -22.60 4.37
CA THR A 2 18.42 -22.10 3.02
C THR A 2 17.50 -20.89 3.14
N LYS A 3 17.99 -19.69 2.76
CA LYS A 3 17.15 -18.51 2.55
C LYS A 3 16.21 -18.82 1.38
N THR A 4 14.93 -19.05 1.65
CA THR A 4 13.92 -19.10 0.59
C THR A 4 13.84 -17.69 0.00
N THR A 5 14.28 -17.53 -1.25
CA THR A 5 14.13 -16.26 -1.97
C THR A 5 12.64 -16.04 -2.20
N ALA A 6 12.10 -14.94 -1.68
CA ALA A 6 10.71 -14.56 -1.93
C ALA A 6 10.47 -14.42 -3.44
N THR A 7 9.36 -14.96 -3.91
CA THR A 7 8.94 -14.84 -5.31
C THR A 7 8.59 -13.39 -5.63
N ARG A 8 8.61 -13.04 -6.92
CA ARG A 8 8.19 -11.71 -7.38
C ARG A 8 6.79 -11.33 -6.90
N GLY A 9 5.86 -12.29 -6.93
CA GLY A 9 4.49 -12.08 -6.46
C GLY A 9 4.44 -11.71 -4.98
N GLU A 10 5.13 -12.46 -4.13
CA GLU A 10 5.19 -12.20 -2.68
C GLU A 10 5.85 -10.84 -2.36
N LEU A 11 6.94 -10.51 -3.06
CA LEU A 11 7.61 -9.22 -2.89
C LEU A 11 6.69 -8.04 -3.24
N LEU A 12 5.96 -8.16 -4.34
CA LEU A 12 5.05 -7.12 -4.79
C LEU A 12 3.83 -7.02 -3.87
N GLU A 13 3.24 -8.14 -3.48
CA GLU A 13 2.13 -8.16 -2.53
C GLU A 13 2.51 -7.52 -1.20
N GLN A 14 3.67 -7.88 -0.64
CA GLN A 14 4.18 -7.24 0.56
C GLN A 14 4.38 -5.73 0.37
N ALA A 15 4.89 -5.28 -0.78
CA ALA A 15 5.03 -3.86 -1.10
C ALA A 15 3.66 -3.14 -1.09
N ALA A 16 2.61 -3.77 -1.63
CA ALA A 16 1.26 -3.20 -1.60
C ALA A 16 0.68 -3.11 -0.18
N LEU A 17 0.95 -4.09 0.68
CA LEU A 17 0.56 -4.08 2.09
C LEU A 17 1.28 -2.97 2.88
N ASP A 18 2.58 -2.81 2.63
CA ASP A 18 3.39 -1.77 3.26
C ASP A 18 2.92 -0.37 2.81
N ALA A 19 2.62 -0.21 1.52
CA ALA A 19 2.03 1.01 0.97
C ALA A 19 0.70 1.35 1.64
N ALA A 20 -0.19 0.37 1.82
CA ALA A 20 -1.49 0.55 2.47
C ALA A 20 -1.36 1.01 3.94
N ARG A 21 -0.46 0.36 4.68
CA ARG A 21 -0.19 0.65 6.09
C ARG A 21 0.39 2.06 6.24
N SER A 22 1.42 2.37 5.48
CA SER A 22 2.08 3.69 5.49
C SER A 22 1.09 4.80 5.13
N TRP A 23 0.29 4.58 4.09
CA TRP A 23 -0.72 5.55 3.67
C TRP A 23 -1.76 5.81 4.76
N THR A 24 -2.32 4.75 5.36
CA THR A 24 -3.30 4.90 6.43
C THR A 24 -2.70 5.64 7.63
N GLN A 25 -1.45 5.37 7.99
CA GLN A 25 -0.76 6.07 9.08
C GLN A 25 -0.60 7.56 8.78
N VAL A 26 -0.21 7.93 7.56
CA VAL A 26 -0.10 9.34 7.15
C VAL A 26 -1.44 10.05 7.27
N VAL A 27 -2.53 9.48 6.73
CA VAL A 27 -3.85 10.10 6.79
C VAL A 27 -4.36 10.24 8.23
N CYS A 28 -4.16 9.21 9.06
CA CYS A 28 -4.53 9.29 10.48
C CYS A 28 -3.71 10.37 11.21
N ALA A 29 -2.41 10.49 10.91
CA ALA A 29 -1.55 11.50 11.51
C ALA A 29 -1.94 12.92 11.07
N GLU A 30 -2.30 13.12 9.81
CA GLU A 30 -2.82 14.40 9.30
C GLU A 30 -4.10 14.82 10.04
N LEU A 31 -5.06 13.92 10.19
CA LEU A 31 -6.29 14.20 10.93
C LEU A 31 -6.03 14.51 12.40
N ALA A 32 -5.14 13.75 13.04
CA ALA A 32 -4.75 14.01 14.43
C ALA A 32 -4.11 15.40 14.59
N ARG A 33 -3.27 15.82 13.63
CA ARG A 33 -2.68 17.17 13.60
C ARG A 33 -3.71 18.27 13.40
N GLU A 34 -4.79 17.99 12.68
CA GLU A 34 -5.94 18.89 12.51
C GLU A 34 -6.91 18.86 13.71
N GLY A 35 -6.63 18.07 14.77
CA GLY A 35 -7.54 17.88 15.90
C GLY A 35 -8.81 17.10 15.54
N ARG A 36 -8.83 16.45 14.38
CA ARG A 36 -9.95 15.68 13.87
C ARG A 36 -9.78 14.21 14.25
N ARG A 37 -10.91 13.55 14.49
CA ARG A 37 -10.95 12.11 14.75
C ARG A 37 -10.95 11.34 13.43
N VAL A 38 -10.42 10.11 13.50
CA VAL A 38 -10.56 9.12 12.42
C VAL A 38 -11.97 8.56 12.54
N GLU A 39 -12.87 9.01 11.68
CA GLU A 39 -14.29 8.64 11.71
C GLU A 39 -14.81 8.46 10.28
N GLY A 40 -15.88 7.67 10.13
CA GLY A 40 -16.53 7.44 8.84
C GLY A 40 -15.75 6.54 7.88
N GLY A 41 -16.01 6.71 6.59
CA GLY A 41 -15.41 5.90 5.52
C GLY A 41 -13.97 6.29 5.19
N TRP A 42 -13.24 5.36 4.58
CA TRP A 42 -11.90 5.61 4.06
C TRP A 42 -11.92 6.72 3.00
N PRO A 43 -11.13 7.81 3.14
CA PRO A 43 -11.15 8.94 2.21
C PRO A 43 -10.31 8.73 0.94
N GLY A 44 -9.45 7.71 0.91
CA GLY A 44 -8.52 7.51 -0.21
C GLY A 44 -9.17 6.90 -1.45
N THR A 45 -8.62 7.22 -2.62
CA THR A 45 -9.12 6.74 -3.92
C THR A 45 -8.25 5.62 -4.53
N ILE A 46 -8.81 4.85 -5.48
CA ILE A 46 -8.04 3.83 -6.21
C ILE A 46 -6.89 4.43 -7.05
N ARG A 47 -7.06 5.67 -7.56
CA ARG A 47 -6.02 6.38 -8.32
C ARG A 47 -4.81 6.69 -7.43
N GLU A 48 -5.07 7.12 -6.21
CA GLU A 48 -4.06 7.38 -5.19
C GLU A 48 -3.37 6.09 -4.72
N ALA A 49 -4.15 5.01 -4.56
CA ALA A 49 -3.61 3.70 -4.25
C ALA A 49 -2.66 3.23 -5.35
N ARG A 50 -3.02 3.42 -6.63
CA ARG A 50 -2.18 3.09 -7.78
C ARG A 50 -0.85 3.86 -7.77
N ALA A 51 -0.88 5.17 -7.49
CA ALA A 51 0.35 5.96 -7.41
C ALA A 51 1.30 5.45 -6.31
N ARG A 52 0.74 5.10 -5.14
CA ARG A 52 1.51 4.57 -4.01
C ARG A 52 2.05 3.18 -4.29
N ALA A 53 1.23 2.29 -4.83
CA ALA A 53 1.62 0.95 -5.25
C ALA A 53 2.72 0.97 -6.33
N ALA A 54 2.65 1.91 -7.29
CA ALA A 54 3.69 2.09 -8.30
C ALA A 54 5.03 2.45 -7.66
N ASN A 55 5.03 3.40 -6.73
CA ASN A 55 6.26 3.84 -6.06
C ASN A 55 6.89 2.72 -5.22
N GLU A 56 6.10 2.06 -4.36
CA GLU A 56 6.63 0.99 -3.50
C GLU A 56 7.03 -0.25 -4.30
N GLY A 57 6.23 -0.66 -5.28
CA GLY A 57 6.56 -1.79 -6.14
C GLY A 57 7.80 -1.53 -7.00
N ALA A 58 7.95 -0.35 -7.60
CA ALA A 58 9.16 0.02 -8.33
C ALA A 58 10.40 0.03 -7.41
N SER A 59 10.25 0.51 -6.16
CA SER A 59 11.31 0.55 -5.17
C SER A 59 11.79 -0.87 -4.79
N VAL A 60 10.86 -1.79 -4.52
CA VAL A 60 11.18 -3.20 -4.20
C VAL A 60 11.84 -3.91 -5.39
N LEU A 61 11.30 -3.76 -6.59
CA LEU A 61 11.86 -4.39 -7.79
C LEU A 61 13.24 -3.82 -8.14
N GLY A 62 13.44 -2.51 -7.99
CA GLY A 62 14.73 -1.86 -8.17
C GLY A 62 15.79 -2.38 -7.21
N ARG A 63 15.44 -2.57 -5.93
CA ARG A 63 16.35 -3.19 -4.93
C ARG A 63 16.75 -4.62 -5.28
N GLN A 64 15.88 -5.36 -5.98
CA GLN A 64 16.13 -6.74 -6.41
C GLN A 64 16.67 -6.83 -7.84
N SER A 65 16.98 -5.70 -8.49
CA SER A 65 17.40 -5.63 -9.91
C SER A 65 16.46 -6.37 -10.86
N MET A 66 15.17 -6.39 -10.56
CA MET A 66 14.15 -7.05 -11.36
C MET A 66 13.56 -6.09 -12.41
N THR A 67 12.99 -6.65 -13.47
CA THR A 67 12.22 -5.88 -14.47
C THR A 67 11.13 -5.06 -13.78
N GLY A 68 10.84 -3.88 -14.32
CA GLY A 68 9.82 -2.97 -13.77
C GLY A 68 8.42 -3.58 -13.70
N LEU A 69 7.49 -2.84 -13.08
CA LEU A 69 6.10 -3.25 -12.97
C LEU A 69 5.42 -3.33 -14.33
N THR A 70 4.73 -4.43 -14.57
CA THR A 70 3.75 -4.53 -15.66
C THR A 70 2.46 -3.79 -15.31
N HIS A 71 1.62 -3.54 -16.32
CA HIS A 71 0.31 -2.94 -16.11
C HIS A 71 -0.58 -3.77 -15.16
N ASP A 72 -0.66 -5.08 -15.40
CA ASP A 72 -1.51 -5.98 -14.61
C ASP A 72 -1.04 -6.12 -13.16
N GLU A 73 0.28 -6.12 -12.94
CA GLU A 73 0.84 -6.07 -11.58
C GLU A 73 0.46 -4.76 -10.90
N LEU A 74 0.62 -3.62 -11.58
CA LEU A 74 0.26 -2.34 -11.00
C LEU A 74 -1.23 -2.25 -10.66
N GLU A 75 -2.13 -2.74 -11.53
CA GLU A 75 -3.56 -2.74 -11.24
C GLU A 75 -3.92 -3.64 -10.06
N ARG A 76 -3.29 -4.82 -9.98
CA ARG A 76 -3.47 -5.73 -8.85
C ARG A 76 -3.00 -5.10 -7.55
N LEU A 77 -1.81 -4.51 -7.54
CA LEU A 77 -1.24 -3.86 -6.37
C LEU A 77 -2.07 -2.64 -5.94
N ALA A 78 -2.57 -1.85 -6.89
CA ALA A 78 -3.46 -0.74 -6.58
C ALA A 78 -4.71 -1.20 -5.82
N ARG A 79 -5.34 -2.31 -6.24
CA ARG A 79 -6.51 -2.90 -5.58
C ARG A 79 -6.17 -3.39 -4.18
N ILE A 80 -5.08 -4.16 -4.03
CA ILE A 80 -4.61 -4.64 -2.73
C ILE A 80 -4.34 -3.46 -1.79
N THR A 81 -3.57 -2.46 -2.24
CA THR A 81 -3.25 -1.27 -1.45
C THR A 81 -4.50 -0.52 -1.01
N HIS A 82 -5.48 -0.34 -1.90
CA HIS A 82 -6.72 0.36 -1.58
C HIS A 82 -7.57 -0.40 -0.56
N ASP A 83 -7.78 -1.70 -0.78
CA ASP A 83 -8.66 -2.51 0.07
C ASP A 83 -8.06 -2.69 1.46
N GLU A 84 -6.74 -2.88 1.54
CA GLU A 84 -6.04 -3.00 2.82
C GLU A 84 -5.96 -1.65 3.56
N ALA A 85 -5.77 -0.54 2.85
CA ALA A 85 -5.83 0.79 3.48
C ALA A 85 -7.23 1.03 4.08
N ARG A 86 -8.28 0.67 3.34
CA ARG A 86 -9.66 0.74 3.84
C ARG A 86 -9.90 -0.17 5.05
N ARG A 87 -9.33 -1.37 5.07
CA ARG A 87 -9.40 -2.29 6.23
C ARG A 87 -8.67 -1.72 7.45
N PHE A 88 -7.45 -1.21 7.27
CA PHE A 88 -6.69 -0.57 8.35
C PHE A 88 -7.40 0.67 8.89
N TRP A 89 -8.03 1.45 8.02
CA TRP A 89 -8.86 2.58 8.41
C TRP A 89 -10.07 2.12 9.22
N ALA A 90 -10.81 1.13 8.76
CA ALA A 90 -11.99 0.62 9.47
C ALA A 90 -11.65 0.09 10.88
N GLY A 91 -10.46 -0.46 11.08
CA GLY A 91 -9.99 -0.86 12.41
C GLY A 91 -9.60 0.32 13.33
N LYS A 92 -9.44 1.52 12.78
CA LYS A 92 -9.09 2.76 13.53
C LYS A 92 -10.26 3.70 13.68
N ALA A 93 -11.17 3.72 12.70
CA ALA A 93 -12.36 4.54 12.70
C ALA A 93 -13.26 4.10 13.86
N ARG A 94 -13.71 5.07 14.66
CA ARG A 94 -14.62 4.85 15.78
C ARG A 94 -15.90 5.66 15.61
#